data_AF-A0AA92H9V7-F1
#
_entry.id   AF-A0AA92H9V7-F1
#
_cell.length_a   1.000
_cell.length_b   1.000
_cell.length_c   1.000
_cell.angle_alpha   90.00
_cell.angle_beta   90.00
_cell.angle_gamma   90.00
#
_symmetry.space_group_name_H-M   'P 1'
#
loop_
_entity.id
_entity.type
_entity.pdbx_description
1 polymer ?
#
loop_
_entity_poly.entity_id
_entity_poly.type
_entity_poly.pdbx_seq_one_letter_code
_entity_poly.pdbx_strand_id
1 'polypeptide(L)'
;MPIVDLSLHSDDLAKSISSSVEAVSRRLAIRPGERVYIIGNAADFDEFCAPAIERLGAIAAACLWPRTSVSPAFVDTIDVIFIQEYIEPVPNDACVVMLQSVLLAWEEAVAMVTRVLQDARPGRIVIGACLGDRDVERRVKDYLEKRYVVDVRIGSEEYIGPKANRLEFEQRAFDLLDDRPRKQFPNMPEWVLAKILGQDYDPSAEPGFDPGGGPSSSDRTASVSPKLPPSHGSRRAHSKRSQQEELELDSEVAPEDNQQEDTESEYRSSIPRLW
;
A
#
# COMPACT_ATOMS: atom_id res chain seq x y z
N MET A 1 17.41 3.95 -19.92
CA MET A 1 18.37 3.47 -18.92
C MET A 1 17.67 2.37 -18.14
N PRO A 2 18.29 1.24 -17.81
CA PRO A 2 17.65 0.23 -16.97
C PRO A 2 17.49 0.77 -15.53
N ILE A 3 16.33 0.48 -14.92
CA ILE A 3 15.80 1.09 -13.68
C ILE A 3 16.61 0.74 -12.43
N VAL A 4 17.24 -0.41 -12.41
CA VAL A 4 18.22 -0.79 -11.38
C VAL A 4 19.25 -1.65 -12.07
N ASP A 5 20.47 -1.15 -12.18
CA ASP A 5 21.61 -2.02 -12.44
C ASP A 5 21.90 -2.79 -11.14
N LEU A 6 21.62 -4.09 -11.13
CA LEU A 6 21.80 -4.94 -9.96
C LEU A 6 23.29 -5.14 -9.60
N SER A 7 24.21 -4.61 -10.42
CA SER A 7 25.62 -4.49 -10.07
C SER A 7 25.95 -3.25 -9.23
N LEU A 8 24.98 -2.36 -8.98
CA LEU A 8 25.16 -1.16 -8.19
C LEU A 8 25.45 -1.51 -6.73
N HIS A 9 26.45 -0.83 -6.17
CA HIS A 9 26.68 -0.84 -4.73
C HIS A 9 25.48 -0.23 -3.99
N SER A 10 25.30 -0.61 -2.72
CA SER A 10 24.17 -0.19 -1.87
C SER A 10 23.92 1.33 -1.89
N ASP A 11 24.99 2.13 -1.94
CA ASP A 11 24.91 3.59 -1.93
C ASP A 11 24.34 4.16 -3.23
N ASP A 12 24.63 3.53 -4.37
CA ASP A 12 24.13 3.99 -5.67
C ASP A 12 22.67 3.59 -5.87
N LEU A 13 22.26 2.43 -5.33
CA LEU A 13 20.86 2.04 -5.25
C LEU A 13 20.05 3.03 -4.40
N ALA A 14 20.55 3.39 -3.21
CA ALA A 14 19.89 4.36 -2.33
C ALA A 14 19.74 5.74 -2.98
N LYS A 15 20.77 6.21 -3.70
CA LYS A 15 20.69 7.46 -4.49
C LYS A 15 19.67 7.36 -5.62
N SER A 16 19.59 6.22 -6.31
CA SER A 16 18.63 6.00 -7.39
C SER A 16 17.20 6.04 -6.87
N ILE A 17 16.93 5.34 -5.75
CA ILE A 17 15.61 5.35 -5.09
C ILE A 17 15.25 6.76 -4.63
N SER A 18 16.16 7.46 -3.94
CA SER A 18 15.93 8.84 -3.49
C SER A 18 15.62 9.79 -4.65
N SER A 19 16.34 9.64 -5.77
CA SER A 19 16.11 10.43 -6.99
C SER A 19 14.72 10.15 -7.59
N SER A 20 14.29 8.89 -7.55
CA SER A 20 12.99 8.46 -8.04
C SER A 20 11.85 8.98 -7.15
N VAL A 21 11.99 8.87 -5.82
CA VAL A 21 11.05 9.46 -4.85
C VAL A 21 10.91 10.96 -5.09
N GLU A 22 12.01 11.66 -5.34
CA GLU A 22 12.01 13.08 -5.68
C GLU A 22 11.27 13.36 -6.99
N ALA A 23 11.55 12.60 -8.04
CA ALA A 23 10.91 12.77 -9.34
C ALA A 23 9.40 12.51 -9.25
N VAL A 24 8.99 11.43 -8.57
CA VAL A 24 7.59 11.10 -8.30
C VAL A 24 6.93 12.20 -7.48
N SER A 25 7.50 12.59 -6.34
CA SER A 25 6.95 13.62 -5.45
C SER A 25 6.68 14.95 -6.17
N ARG A 26 7.59 15.36 -7.06
CA ARG A 26 7.40 16.57 -7.89
C ARG A 26 6.24 16.43 -8.87
N ARG A 27 6.00 15.23 -9.43
CA ARG A 27 4.90 14.96 -10.37
C ARG A 27 3.53 14.89 -9.71
N LEU A 28 3.45 14.53 -8.42
CA LEU A 28 2.17 14.42 -7.68
C LEU A 28 1.40 15.74 -7.61
N ALA A 29 2.09 16.87 -7.82
CA ALA A 29 1.52 18.21 -7.81
C ALA A 29 0.66 18.45 -6.55
N ILE A 30 1.22 18.15 -5.37
CA ILE A 30 0.58 18.42 -4.08
C ILE A 30 0.33 19.91 -3.93
N ARG A 31 -0.91 20.30 -3.61
CA ARG A 31 -1.27 21.71 -3.50
C ARG A 31 -0.81 22.23 -2.13
N PRO A 32 -0.29 23.46 -2.04
CA PRO A 32 0.07 24.05 -0.75
C PRO A 32 -1.11 24.01 0.23
N GLY A 33 -0.86 23.55 1.45
CA GLY A 33 -1.86 23.48 2.54
C GLY A 33 -2.76 22.25 2.52
N GLU A 34 -2.60 21.31 1.58
CA GLU A 34 -3.31 20.04 1.62
C GLU A 34 -2.86 19.17 2.79
N ARG A 35 -3.83 18.50 3.42
CA ARG A 35 -3.56 17.48 4.45
C ARG A 35 -3.20 16.17 3.75
N VAL A 36 -1.92 15.86 3.68
CA VAL A 36 -1.41 14.68 2.97
C VAL A 36 -1.47 13.44 3.87
N TYR A 37 -2.11 12.38 3.37
CA TYR A 37 -2.13 11.06 3.99
C TYR A 37 -1.43 10.08 3.04
N ILE A 38 -0.39 9.37 3.50
CA ILE A 38 0.36 8.46 2.63
C ILE A 38 -0.09 7.00 2.79
N ILE A 39 -0.24 6.30 1.69
CA ILE A 39 -0.44 4.84 1.65
C ILE A 39 0.78 4.23 0.97
N GLY A 40 1.42 3.26 1.63
CA GLY A 40 2.58 2.56 1.08
C GLY A 40 2.44 1.05 1.13
N ASN A 41 3.09 0.37 0.19
CA ASN A 41 3.33 -1.07 0.28
C ASN A 41 4.48 -1.27 1.27
N ALA A 42 4.32 -2.22 2.18
CA ALA A 42 5.30 -2.47 3.22
C ALA A 42 6.62 -3.05 2.71
N ALA A 43 6.63 -3.71 1.55
CA ALA A 43 7.84 -4.30 0.98
C ALA A 43 8.91 -3.26 0.59
N ASP A 44 8.49 -2.02 0.33
CA ASP A 44 9.35 -0.90 -0.06
C ASP A 44 9.04 0.39 0.72
N PHE A 45 8.36 0.28 1.86
CA PHE A 45 7.89 1.44 2.61
C PHE A 45 9.03 2.30 3.11
N ASP A 46 10.05 1.68 3.71
CA ASP A 46 11.18 2.39 4.30
C ASP A 46 12.04 3.09 3.24
N GLU A 47 12.22 2.45 2.09
CA GLU A 47 13.02 3.00 1.00
C GLU A 47 12.26 4.04 0.16
N PHE A 48 10.94 3.88 -0.01
CA PHE A 48 10.16 4.67 -0.95
C PHE A 48 9.16 5.62 -0.29
N CYS A 49 8.39 5.14 0.68
CA CYS A 49 7.32 5.92 1.30
C CYS A 49 7.83 6.82 2.43
N ALA A 50 8.74 6.34 3.28
CA ALA A 50 9.25 7.10 4.41
C ALA A 50 9.92 8.43 3.99
N PRO A 51 10.80 8.48 2.96
CA PRO A 51 11.36 9.75 2.51
C PRO A 51 10.30 10.69 1.93
N ALA A 52 9.22 10.14 1.35
CA ALA A 52 8.12 10.94 0.83
C ALA A 52 7.23 11.52 1.95
N ILE A 53 7.07 10.83 3.08
CA ILE A 53 6.35 11.34 4.27
C ILE A 53 6.96 12.66 4.74
N GLU A 54 8.27 12.67 4.93
CA GLU A 54 9.02 13.86 5.37
C GLU A 54 8.91 14.97 4.32
N ARG A 55 9.13 14.64 3.05
CA ARG A 55 9.15 15.62 1.95
C ARG A 55 7.79 16.25 1.68
N LEU A 56 6.71 15.49 1.80
CA LEU A 56 5.36 15.95 1.53
C LEU A 56 4.67 16.51 2.79
N GLY A 57 5.31 16.41 3.96
CA GLY A 57 4.72 16.84 5.23
C GLY A 57 3.46 16.04 5.56
N ALA A 58 3.49 14.72 5.33
CA ALA A 58 2.34 13.87 5.58
C ALA A 58 1.99 13.82 7.07
N ILE A 59 0.70 13.94 7.38
CA ILE A 59 0.21 14.01 8.77
C ILE A 59 -0.09 12.64 9.38
N ALA A 60 -0.22 11.63 8.53
CA ALA A 60 -0.49 10.24 8.90
C ALA A 60 -0.16 9.32 7.71
N ALA A 61 0.00 8.03 7.98
CA ALA A 61 0.26 7.03 6.96
C ALA A 61 -0.45 5.69 7.22
N ALA A 62 -0.57 4.92 6.14
CA ALA A 62 -0.89 3.50 6.15
C ALA A 62 0.24 2.70 5.51
N CYS A 63 0.60 1.59 6.13
CA CYS A 63 1.56 0.62 5.63
C CYS A 63 0.85 -0.74 5.52
N LEU A 64 0.74 -1.26 4.30
CA LEU A 64 -0.03 -2.47 4.00
C LEU A 64 0.89 -3.54 3.42
N TRP A 65 0.68 -4.80 3.81
CA TRP A 65 1.36 -5.97 3.24
C TRP A 65 0.40 -6.73 2.32
N PRO A 66 0.15 -6.25 1.08
CA PRO A 66 -0.64 -7.00 0.12
C PRO A 66 0.10 -8.28 -0.31
N ARG A 67 -0.67 -9.34 -0.54
CA ARG A 67 -0.26 -10.50 -1.31
C ARG A 67 -1.21 -10.68 -2.47
N THR A 68 -0.66 -10.76 -3.67
CA THR A 68 -1.38 -11.03 -4.90
C THR A 68 -1.30 -12.52 -5.21
N SER A 69 -2.43 -13.10 -5.63
CA SER A 69 -2.46 -14.47 -6.15
C SER A 69 -3.49 -14.59 -7.24
N VAL A 70 -3.25 -15.44 -8.25
CA VAL A 70 -4.26 -15.75 -9.25
C VAL A 70 -5.44 -16.43 -8.55
N SER A 71 -6.65 -15.92 -8.78
CA SER A 71 -7.83 -16.43 -8.12
C SER A 71 -8.10 -17.87 -8.59
N PRO A 72 -8.22 -18.84 -7.66
CA PRO A 72 -8.59 -20.21 -8.04
C PRO A 72 -10.05 -20.30 -8.53
N ALA A 73 -10.89 -19.32 -8.17
CA ALA A 73 -12.28 -19.24 -8.59
C ALA A 73 -12.44 -18.56 -9.96
N PHE A 74 -11.55 -17.63 -10.32
CA PHE A 74 -11.63 -16.82 -11.53
C PHE A 74 -10.27 -16.70 -12.20
N VAL A 75 -10.07 -17.47 -13.28
CA VAL A 75 -8.76 -17.68 -13.95
C VAL A 75 -8.07 -16.39 -14.39
N ASP A 76 -8.82 -15.31 -14.64
CA ASP A 76 -8.31 -14.01 -15.10
C ASP A 76 -8.41 -12.91 -14.03
N THR A 77 -8.56 -13.28 -12.76
CA THR A 77 -8.66 -12.32 -11.64
C THR A 77 -7.50 -12.49 -10.67
N ILE A 78 -7.01 -11.38 -10.14
CA ILE A 78 -6.00 -11.36 -9.08
C ILE A 78 -6.72 -11.12 -7.75
N ASP A 79 -6.59 -12.06 -6.83
CA ASP A 79 -7.01 -11.88 -5.44
C ASP A 79 -5.92 -11.12 -4.70
N VAL A 80 -6.32 -10.09 -3.95
CA VAL A 80 -5.44 -9.28 -3.10
C VAL A 80 -5.82 -9.51 -1.65
N ILE A 81 -4.89 -10.04 -0.86
CA ILE A 81 -5.09 -10.33 0.56
C ILE A 81 -4.07 -9.55 1.37
N PHE A 82 -4.51 -8.85 2.42
CA PHE A 82 -3.60 -8.18 3.35
C PHE A 82 -3.24 -9.13 4.48
N ILE A 83 -1.97 -9.55 4.54
CA ILE A 83 -1.48 -10.43 5.62
C ILE A 83 -1.20 -9.66 6.91
N GLN A 84 -0.91 -8.37 6.79
CA GLN A 84 -0.66 -7.43 7.88
C GLN A 84 -0.99 -6.03 7.39
N GLU A 85 -1.43 -5.18 8.30
CA GLU A 85 -1.75 -3.78 8.01
C GLU A 85 -1.48 -2.90 9.24
N TYR A 86 -1.07 -1.67 8.96
CA TYR A 86 -1.05 -0.57 9.89
C TYR A 86 -1.74 0.61 9.21
N ILE A 87 -2.83 1.12 9.78
CA ILE A 87 -3.63 2.18 9.18
C ILE A 87 -3.92 3.22 10.27
N GLU A 88 -3.32 4.40 10.15
CA GLU A 88 -3.71 5.54 10.99
C GLU A 88 -5.06 6.12 10.54
N PRO A 89 -5.86 6.75 11.43
CA PRO A 89 -7.13 7.37 11.05
C PRO A 89 -6.95 8.38 9.90
N VAL A 90 -7.71 8.22 8.83
CA VAL A 90 -7.68 9.12 7.67
C VAL A 90 -8.53 10.36 7.97
N PRO A 91 -7.96 11.57 7.95
CA PRO A 91 -8.75 12.78 8.10
C PRO A 91 -9.70 12.96 6.90
N ASN A 92 -10.93 13.40 7.16
CA ASN A 92 -11.85 13.78 6.08
C ASN A 92 -11.21 14.85 5.19
N ASP A 93 -11.50 14.80 3.90
CA ASP A 93 -10.96 15.74 2.90
C ASP A 93 -9.43 15.73 2.77
N ALA A 94 -8.74 14.71 3.28
CA ALA A 94 -7.30 14.55 3.07
C ALA A 94 -6.98 14.31 1.58
N CYS A 95 -5.81 14.77 1.15
CA CYS A 95 -5.19 14.33 -0.09
C CYS A 95 -4.52 12.98 0.17
N VAL A 96 -5.16 11.91 -0.28
CA VAL A 96 -4.64 10.55 -0.13
C VAL A 96 -3.62 10.28 -1.22
N VAL A 97 -2.40 9.98 -0.83
CA VAL A 97 -1.26 9.78 -1.72
C VAL A 97 -0.78 8.34 -1.57
N MET A 98 -1.05 7.50 -2.57
CA MET A 98 -0.48 6.16 -2.62
C MET A 98 0.87 6.19 -3.33
N LEU A 99 1.89 5.60 -2.71
CA LEU A 99 3.23 5.47 -3.26
C LEU A 99 3.65 4.00 -3.27
N GLN A 100 4.26 3.58 -4.37
CA GLN A 100 4.83 2.25 -4.53
C GLN A 100 5.96 2.32 -5.57
N SER A 101 6.99 1.49 -5.46
CA SER A 101 8.05 1.44 -6.47
C SER A 101 7.52 0.96 -7.83
N VAL A 102 6.60 -0.02 -7.83
CA VAL A 102 6.12 -0.71 -9.04
C VAL A 102 4.59 -0.76 -9.05
N LEU A 103 3.94 -0.18 -10.06
CA LEU A 103 2.48 -0.19 -10.26
C LEU A 103 2.12 -1.01 -11.51
N LEU A 104 2.01 -2.33 -11.36
CA LEU A 104 1.73 -3.27 -12.47
C LEU A 104 0.44 -4.09 -12.29
N ALA A 105 -0.11 -4.17 -11.07
CA ALA A 105 -1.39 -4.79 -10.77
C ALA A 105 -2.41 -3.71 -10.36
N TRP A 106 -3.47 -3.53 -11.14
CA TRP A 106 -4.47 -2.49 -10.84
C TRP A 106 -5.34 -2.90 -9.64
N GLU A 107 -5.54 -4.21 -9.45
CA GLU A 107 -6.26 -4.80 -8.33
C GLU A 107 -5.58 -4.46 -7.00
N GLU A 108 -4.25 -4.54 -6.92
CA GLU A 108 -3.49 -4.22 -5.71
C GLU A 108 -3.66 -2.75 -5.32
N ALA A 109 -3.45 -1.83 -6.27
CA ALA A 109 -3.58 -0.40 -6.00
C ALA A 109 -5.00 -0.03 -5.56
N VAL A 110 -6.02 -0.58 -6.23
CA VAL A 110 -7.41 -0.38 -5.84
C VAL A 110 -7.68 -0.97 -4.46
N ALA A 111 -7.22 -2.18 -4.17
CA ALA A 111 -7.42 -2.83 -2.87
C ALA A 111 -6.77 -2.02 -1.73
N MET A 112 -5.56 -1.51 -1.93
CA MET A 112 -4.84 -0.70 -0.93
C MET A 112 -5.57 0.60 -0.63
N VAL A 113 -5.94 1.36 -1.67
CA VAL A 113 -6.66 2.63 -1.51
C VAL A 113 -8.04 2.39 -0.87
N THR A 114 -8.78 1.38 -1.35
CA THR A 114 -10.10 1.08 -0.82
C THR A 114 -10.08 0.56 0.61
N ARG A 115 -9.04 -0.19 1.00
CA ARG A 115 -8.84 -0.68 2.37
C ARG A 115 -8.63 0.47 3.36
N VAL A 116 -7.85 1.48 2.99
CA VAL A 116 -7.60 2.67 3.83
C VAL A 116 -8.84 3.57 3.91
N LEU A 117 -9.59 3.68 2.82
CA LEU A 117 -10.73 4.59 2.71
C LEU A 117 -12.08 4.03 3.17
N GLN A 118 -12.13 2.90 3.87
CA GLN A 118 -13.38 2.21 4.21
C GLN A 118 -14.43 3.14 4.84
N ASP A 119 -14.02 3.96 5.81
CA ASP A 119 -14.90 4.87 6.55
C ASP A 119 -14.54 6.37 6.33
N ALA A 120 -13.68 6.66 5.35
CA ALA A 120 -13.15 8.00 5.12
C ALA A 120 -13.50 8.53 3.72
N ARG A 121 -13.72 9.84 3.62
CA ARG A 121 -13.91 10.53 2.33
C ARG A 121 -12.67 11.36 2.00
N PRO A 122 -11.89 10.98 0.98
CA PRO A 122 -10.75 11.78 0.56
C PRO A 122 -11.23 13.05 -0.16
N GLY A 123 -10.44 14.11 -0.13
CA GLY A 123 -10.66 15.30 -0.97
C GLY A 123 -10.18 15.09 -2.40
N ARG A 124 -9.11 14.30 -2.56
CA ARG A 124 -8.57 13.82 -3.84
C ARG A 124 -7.64 12.63 -3.61
N ILE A 125 -7.37 11.89 -4.67
CA ILE A 125 -6.45 10.75 -4.64
C ILE A 125 -5.31 11.01 -5.62
N VAL A 126 -4.09 10.75 -5.18
CA VAL A 126 -2.89 10.81 -6.01
C VAL A 126 -2.15 9.48 -5.88
N ILE A 127 -1.69 8.92 -6.98
CA ILE A 127 -0.92 7.67 -6.99
C ILE A 127 0.38 7.93 -7.75
N GLY A 128 1.51 7.63 -7.12
CA GLY A 128 2.84 7.78 -7.68
C GLY A 128 3.60 6.46 -7.70
N ALA A 129 4.31 6.19 -8.79
CA ALA A 129 5.21 5.04 -8.87
C ALA A 129 6.51 5.34 -9.62
N CYS A 130 7.57 4.59 -9.36
CA CYS A 130 8.78 4.66 -10.19
C CYS A 130 8.51 4.03 -11.55
N LEU A 131 8.03 2.80 -11.55
CA LEU A 131 7.71 2.05 -12.76
C LEU A 131 6.21 1.73 -12.76
N GLY A 132 5.54 1.99 -13.87
CA GLY A 132 4.16 1.57 -14.03
C GLY A 132 3.79 1.12 -15.43
N ASP A 133 2.52 0.85 -15.61
CA ASP A 133 1.91 0.51 -16.89
C ASP A 133 0.73 1.45 -17.16
N ARG A 134 0.67 2.02 -18.37
CA ARG A 134 -0.35 3.02 -18.73
C ARG A 134 -1.78 2.47 -18.71
N ASP A 135 -1.96 1.19 -19.01
CA ASP A 135 -3.28 0.56 -18.95
C ASP A 135 -3.70 0.30 -17.50
N VAL A 136 -2.74 -0.04 -16.64
CA VAL A 136 -2.95 -0.18 -15.19
C VAL A 136 -3.35 1.16 -14.60
N GLU A 137 -2.60 2.22 -14.86
CA GLU A 137 -2.93 3.57 -14.39
C GLU A 137 -4.33 3.99 -14.83
N ARG A 138 -4.68 3.79 -16.11
CA ARG A 138 -6.01 4.12 -16.63
C ARG A 138 -7.11 3.36 -15.88
N ARG A 139 -6.95 2.05 -15.68
CA ARG A 139 -7.93 1.22 -14.95
C ARG A 139 -8.10 1.65 -13.49
N VAL A 140 -6.99 1.92 -12.79
CA VAL A 140 -7.02 2.40 -11.40
C VAL A 140 -7.74 3.75 -11.32
N LYS A 141 -7.40 4.67 -12.23
CA LYS A 141 -8.03 6.00 -12.29
C LYS A 141 -9.55 5.87 -12.51
N ASP A 142 -9.95 5.18 -13.56
CA ASP A 142 -11.37 5.02 -13.93
C ASP A 142 -12.18 4.41 -12.77
N TYR A 143 -11.62 3.40 -12.08
CA TYR A 143 -12.28 2.77 -10.94
C TYR A 143 -12.43 3.75 -9.76
N LEU A 144 -11.36 4.42 -9.36
CA LEU A 144 -11.35 5.27 -8.17
C LEU A 144 -12.17 6.56 -8.37
N GLU A 145 -12.11 7.19 -9.55
CA GLU A 145 -12.93 8.37 -9.87
C GLU A 145 -14.42 8.03 -9.78
N LYS A 146 -14.82 6.89 -10.36
CA LYS A 146 -16.20 6.42 -10.33
C LYS A 146 -16.66 6.06 -8.90
N ARG A 147 -15.80 5.39 -8.13
CA ARG A 147 -16.16 4.86 -6.80
C ARG A 147 -16.26 5.93 -5.72
N TYR A 148 -15.39 6.94 -5.77
CA TYR A 148 -15.27 7.97 -4.74
C TYR A 148 -15.77 9.34 -5.19
N VAL A 149 -15.95 9.57 -6.49
CA VAL A 149 -16.40 10.87 -7.06
C VAL A 149 -15.43 12.00 -6.67
N VAL A 150 -14.13 11.75 -6.86
CA VAL A 150 -13.03 12.68 -6.54
C VAL A 150 -12.05 12.80 -7.71
N ASP A 151 -11.23 13.86 -7.72
CA ASP A 151 -10.10 13.99 -8.66
C ASP A 151 -9.07 12.90 -8.36
N VAL A 152 -8.74 12.07 -9.36
CA VAL A 152 -7.70 11.05 -9.24
C VAL A 152 -6.57 11.36 -10.22
N ARG A 153 -5.36 11.50 -9.68
CA ARG A 153 -4.14 11.70 -10.46
C ARG A 153 -3.21 10.54 -10.29
N ILE A 154 -2.72 9.99 -11.39
CA ILE A 154 -1.78 8.88 -11.37
C ILE A 154 -0.61 9.24 -12.26
N GLY A 155 0.60 8.91 -11.82
CA GLY A 155 1.78 9.10 -12.65
C GLY A 155 2.96 8.25 -12.22
N SER A 156 3.49 7.50 -13.17
CA SER A 156 4.74 6.78 -13.05
C SER A 156 5.90 7.56 -13.67
N GLU A 157 7.10 7.41 -13.12
CA GLU A 157 8.31 7.99 -13.70
C GLU A 157 8.70 7.32 -15.02
N GLU A 158 8.68 6.00 -15.02
CA GLU A 158 8.96 5.14 -16.16
C GLU A 158 7.77 4.22 -16.45
N TYR A 159 7.74 3.69 -17.67
CA TYR A 159 6.68 2.80 -18.12
C TYR A 159 7.25 1.53 -18.71
N ILE A 160 6.66 0.40 -18.35
CA ILE A 160 6.99 -0.87 -18.98
C ILE A 160 6.54 -0.86 -20.45
N GLY A 161 7.28 -1.56 -21.30
CA GLY A 161 6.94 -1.68 -22.72
C GLY A 161 5.65 -2.47 -22.94
N PRO A 162 4.88 -2.20 -24.01
CA PRO A 162 3.54 -2.79 -24.22
C PRO A 162 3.51 -4.31 -24.45
N LYS A 163 4.67 -4.95 -24.60
CA LYS A 163 4.81 -6.40 -24.82
C LYS A 163 5.39 -7.14 -23.61
N ALA A 164 5.67 -6.46 -22.52
CA ALA A 164 6.26 -7.10 -21.34
C ALA A 164 5.20 -7.90 -20.56
N ASN A 165 5.59 -9.07 -20.08
CA ASN A 165 4.75 -9.86 -19.18
C ASN A 165 4.80 -9.25 -17.77
N ARG A 166 3.72 -8.59 -17.37
CA ARG A 166 3.64 -7.79 -16.12
C ARG A 166 3.84 -8.66 -14.87
N LEU A 167 3.13 -9.78 -14.80
CA LEU A 167 3.16 -10.69 -13.65
C LEU A 167 4.54 -11.35 -13.50
N GLU A 168 5.14 -11.76 -14.62
CA GLU A 168 6.49 -12.34 -14.62
C GLU A 168 7.54 -11.31 -14.20
N PHE A 169 7.40 -10.05 -14.63
CA PHE A 169 8.28 -8.97 -14.19
C PHE A 169 8.15 -8.73 -12.68
N GLU A 170 6.93 -8.66 -12.16
CA GLU A 170 6.65 -8.44 -10.74
C GLU A 170 7.20 -9.58 -9.87
N GLN A 171 6.92 -10.83 -10.23
CA GLN A 171 7.46 -12.01 -9.54
C GLN A 171 8.99 -12.01 -9.55
N ARG A 172 9.59 -11.73 -10.71
CA ARG A 172 11.05 -11.66 -10.83
C ARG A 172 11.65 -10.52 -10.02
N ALA A 173 11.00 -9.36 -10.00
CA ALA A 173 11.44 -8.23 -9.18
C ALA A 173 11.38 -8.58 -7.69
N PHE A 174 10.31 -9.24 -7.25
CA PHE A 174 10.14 -9.71 -5.89
C PHE A 174 11.23 -10.72 -5.49
N ASP A 175 11.46 -11.74 -6.33
CA ASP A 175 12.49 -12.76 -6.11
C ASP A 175 13.90 -12.13 -5.99
N LEU A 176 14.22 -11.18 -6.88
CA LEU A 176 15.49 -10.46 -6.86
C LEU A 176 15.66 -9.56 -5.63
N LEU A 177 14.58 -8.97 -5.12
CA LEU A 177 14.59 -8.19 -3.90
C LEU A 177 14.65 -9.07 -2.64
N ASP A 178 14.15 -10.31 -2.71
CA ASP A 178 14.11 -11.25 -1.58
C ASP A 178 15.43 -12.03 -1.40
N ASP A 179 16.18 -12.25 -2.50
CA ASP A 179 17.50 -12.92 -2.53
C ASP A 179 18.65 -12.07 -1.92
N ARG A 180 18.35 -10.90 -1.36
CA ARG A 180 19.36 -10.08 -0.66
C ARG A 180 19.91 -10.88 0.53
N PRO A 181 21.25 -11.05 0.67
CA PRO A 181 21.89 -11.93 1.67
C PRO A 181 21.64 -11.52 3.12
N ARG A 182 21.00 -10.37 3.35
CA ARG A 182 20.49 -9.91 4.63
C ARG A 182 19.13 -9.25 4.41
N LYS A 183 18.05 -9.95 4.78
CA LYS A 183 16.81 -9.30 5.26
C LYS A 183 17.10 -8.68 6.62
N GLN A 184 18.03 -7.72 6.66
CA GLN A 184 18.08 -6.81 7.79
C GLN A 184 16.84 -5.96 7.60
N PHE A 185 15.79 -6.26 8.39
CA PHE A 185 14.80 -5.24 8.69
C PHE A 185 15.61 -3.96 8.97
N PRO A 186 15.41 -2.88 8.20
CA PRO A 186 15.89 -1.59 8.65
C PRO A 186 15.41 -1.48 10.09
N ASN A 187 16.32 -1.13 11.01
CA ASN A 187 15.93 -0.87 12.38
C ASN A 187 14.69 0.02 12.30
N MET A 188 13.54 -0.54 12.72
CA MET A 188 12.25 0.12 12.67
C MET A 188 12.46 1.58 13.04
N PRO A 189 12.08 2.56 12.19
CA PRO A 189 12.39 3.95 12.44
C PRO A 189 12.02 4.29 13.87
N GLU A 190 12.92 4.95 14.61
CA GLU A 190 12.83 5.05 16.06
C GLU A 190 11.49 5.67 16.53
N TRP A 191 10.90 6.53 15.68
CA TRP A 191 9.57 7.10 15.87
C TRP A 191 8.42 6.08 15.76
N VAL A 192 8.52 5.10 14.85
CA VAL A 192 7.55 4.00 14.71
C VAL A 192 7.63 3.09 15.92
N LEU A 193 8.86 2.76 16.35
CA LEU A 193 9.08 1.94 17.54
C LEU A 193 8.57 2.65 18.80
N ALA A 194 8.87 3.94 18.95
CA ALA A 194 8.36 4.77 20.04
C ALA A 194 6.83 4.78 20.06
N LYS A 195 6.17 4.99 18.91
CA LYS A 195 4.70 4.90 18.82
C LYS A 195 4.14 3.53 19.22
N ILE A 196 4.76 2.43 18.78
CA ILE A 196 4.34 1.06 19.13
C ILE A 196 4.51 0.80 20.65
N LEU A 197 5.55 1.37 21.25
CA LEU A 197 5.83 1.26 22.68
C LEU A 197 5.04 2.26 23.54
N GLY A 198 4.23 3.14 22.93
CA GLY A 198 3.49 4.19 23.63
C GLY A 198 4.38 5.30 24.19
N GLN A 199 5.52 5.55 23.57
CA GLN A 199 6.46 6.62 23.90
C GLN A 199 6.25 7.81 22.97
N ASP A 200 6.35 9.02 23.51
CA ASP A 200 6.39 10.24 22.70
C ASP A 200 7.74 10.35 22.01
N TYR A 201 7.76 10.34 20.67
CA TYR A 201 8.98 10.57 19.89
C TYR A 201 9.21 12.07 19.71
N ASP A 202 10.34 12.57 20.22
CA ASP A 202 10.79 13.94 19.98
C ASP A 202 11.82 13.95 18.84
N PRO A 203 11.46 14.41 17.62
CA PRO A 203 12.37 14.48 16.48
C PRO A 203 13.52 15.49 16.69
N SER A 204 13.49 16.29 17.76
CA SER A 204 14.48 17.32 18.07
C SER A 204 15.71 16.79 18.81
N ALA A 205 15.66 15.55 19.31
CA ALA A 205 16.75 14.95 20.07
C ALA A 205 17.83 14.42 19.11
N GLU A 206 18.63 15.31 18.51
CA GLU A 206 19.90 14.88 17.94
C GLU A 206 20.73 14.24 19.07
N PRO A 207 21.23 12.99 18.90
CA PRO A 207 22.18 12.44 19.84
C PRO A 207 23.45 13.26 19.71
N GLY A 208 23.68 14.14 20.68
CA GLY A 208 24.92 14.89 20.82
C GLY A 208 26.08 13.91 20.77
N PHE A 209 26.71 13.82 19.60
CA PHE A 209 27.92 13.05 19.40
C PHE A 209 29.02 13.81 20.15
N ASP A 210 29.22 13.44 21.41
CA ASP A 210 30.26 14.00 22.26
C ASP A 210 31.58 13.27 21.90
N PRO A 211 32.51 13.88 21.13
CA PRO A 211 33.67 13.16 20.61
C PRO A 211 34.79 13.00 21.65
N GLY A 212 34.51 13.15 22.95
CA GLY A 212 35.53 13.37 23.98
C GLY A 212 35.61 12.37 25.15
N GLY A 213 34.81 11.30 25.20
CA GLY A 213 34.69 10.47 26.40
C GLY A 213 35.29 9.07 26.31
N GLY A 214 36.60 8.93 26.56
CA GLY A 214 37.25 7.62 26.76
C GLY A 214 36.72 6.88 28.02
N PRO A 215 36.90 5.55 28.09
CA PRO A 215 36.13 4.69 28.99
C PRO A 215 36.62 4.77 30.44
N SER A 216 35.75 5.16 31.37
CA SER A 216 35.93 4.84 32.79
C SER A 216 35.10 3.60 33.13
N SER A 217 35.82 2.52 33.42
CA SER A 217 35.25 1.31 34.01
C SER A 217 34.70 1.65 35.40
N SER A 218 33.39 1.50 35.61
CA SER A 218 32.88 1.26 36.94
C SER A 218 31.73 0.26 36.90
N ASP A 219 31.98 -0.85 37.57
CA ASP A 219 31.02 -1.90 37.91
C ASP A 219 29.75 -1.31 38.52
N ARG A 220 28.62 -1.53 37.85
CA ARG A 220 27.31 -1.55 38.50
C ARG A 220 26.47 -2.69 37.93
N THR A 221 26.54 -3.83 38.62
CA THR A 221 25.51 -4.86 38.61
C THR A 221 24.18 -4.26 39.05
N ALA A 222 23.25 -4.04 38.12
CA ALA A 222 21.85 -3.80 38.41
C ALA A 222 21.05 -5.07 38.10
N SER A 223 20.71 -5.82 39.15
CA SER A 223 19.80 -6.95 39.10
C SER A 223 18.35 -6.45 38.95
N VAL A 224 17.86 -6.42 37.71
CA VAL A 224 16.44 -6.18 37.45
C VAL A 224 15.69 -7.51 37.57
N SER A 225 14.91 -7.66 38.64
CA SER A 225 13.97 -8.78 38.78
C SER A 225 12.73 -8.51 37.92
N PRO A 226 12.26 -9.44 37.08
CA PRO A 226 11.04 -9.25 36.31
C PRO A 226 9.80 -9.31 37.22
N LYS A 227 9.00 -8.24 37.20
CA LYS A 227 7.66 -8.21 37.79
C LYS A 227 6.71 -9.01 36.88
N LEU A 228 6.15 -10.08 37.39
CA LEU A 228 5.05 -10.82 36.76
C LEU A 228 3.78 -9.95 36.69
N PRO A 229 3.02 -9.98 35.59
CA PRO A 229 1.73 -9.31 35.51
C PRO A 229 0.65 -10.06 36.32
N PRO A 230 -0.35 -9.34 36.85
CA PRO A 230 -1.45 -9.96 37.60
C PRO A 230 -2.40 -10.71 36.68
N SER A 231 -2.78 -11.91 37.12
CA SER A 231 -3.80 -12.75 36.53
C SER A 231 -5.19 -12.17 36.82
N HIS A 232 -5.87 -11.66 35.80
CA HIS A 232 -7.29 -11.36 35.89
C HIS A 232 -8.12 -12.47 35.24
N GLY A 233 -8.87 -13.14 36.12
CA GLY A 233 -9.76 -14.23 35.82
C GLY A 233 -10.98 -13.83 34.99
N SER A 234 -11.29 -14.75 34.07
CA SER A 234 -12.62 -15.22 33.68
C SER A 234 -13.81 -14.61 34.42
N ARG A 235 -14.67 -13.90 33.68
CA ARG A 235 -16.13 -13.93 33.87
C ARG A 235 -16.84 -14.00 32.53
N ARG A 236 -17.40 -15.19 32.27
CA ARG A 236 -18.55 -15.42 31.38
C ARG A 236 -19.73 -14.54 31.79
N ALA A 237 -20.45 -14.03 30.80
CA ALA A 237 -21.91 -13.90 30.89
C ALA A 237 -22.53 -14.08 29.51
N HIS A 238 -23.45 -15.03 29.44
CA HIS A 238 -24.37 -15.27 28.34
C HIS A 238 -25.33 -14.09 28.16
N SER A 239 -25.70 -13.77 26.92
CA SER A 239 -27.04 -13.24 26.63
C SER A 239 -27.57 -13.87 25.35
N LYS A 240 -28.70 -14.57 25.50
CA LYS A 240 -29.58 -15.11 24.45
C LYS A 240 -30.82 -14.21 24.39
N ARG A 241 -31.50 -14.23 23.23
CA ARG A 241 -32.84 -13.67 22.85
C ARG A 241 -32.73 -12.46 21.92
N SER A 242 -33.52 -12.30 20.87
CA SER A 242 -34.63 -13.04 20.22
C SER A 242 -34.82 -12.33 18.85
N GLN A 243 -35.17 -13.03 17.76
CA GLN A 243 -36.49 -12.96 17.07
C GLN A 243 -37.09 -11.54 17.01
N GLN A 244 -37.56 -10.95 15.91
CA GLN A 244 -38.40 -11.45 14.81
C GLN A 244 -38.68 -10.27 13.83
N GLU A 245 -39.44 -10.51 12.75
CA GLU A 245 -39.98 -9.60 11.70
C GLU A 245 -39.05 -9.44 10.49
N GLU A 246 -39.18 -10.18 9.38
CA GLU A 246 -40.37 -10.49 8.56
C GLU A 246 -41.18 -9.24 8.19
N LEU A 247 -40.89 -8.71 7.00
CA LEU A 247 -41.83 -7.93 6.21
C LEU A 247 -41.54 -8.21 4.73
N GLU A 248 -42.25 -9.22 4.23
CA GLU A 248 -42.60 -9.39 2.84
C GLU A 248 -43.44 -8.19 2.39
N LEU A 249 -43.11 -7.61 1.25
CA LEU A 249 -44.09 -6.86 0.46
C LEU A 249 -43.74 -7.01 -1.01
N ASP A 250 -44.55 -7.85 -1.64
CA ASP A 250 -44.78 -7.96 -3.06
C ASP A 250 -44.96 -6.59 -3.72
N SER A 251 -44.30 -6.40 -4.85
CA SER A 251 -44.90 -5.64 -5.94
C SER A 251 -44.37 -6.19 -7.26
N GLU A 252 -45.22 -7.04 -7.84
CA GLU A 252 -45.28 -7.37 -9.25
C GLU A 252 -45.29 -6.08 -10.10
N VAL A 253 -44.33 -5.95 -11.01
CA VAL A 253 -44.53 -5.17 -12.24
C VAL A 253 -44.01 -5.99 -13.41
N ALA A 254 -44.91 -6.17 -14.37
CA ALA A 254 -44.82 -7.00 -15.55
C ALA A 254 -43.62 -6.65 -16.48
N PRO A 255 -43.19 -7.63 -17.31
CA PRO A 255 -42.15 -7.39 -18.31
C PRO A 255 -42.73 -6.67 -19.53
N GLU A 256 -42.10 -5.56 -19.93
CA GLU A 256 -42.31 -5.01 -21.26
C GLU A 256 -41.44 -5.74 -22.27
N ASP A 257 -42.13 -6.39 -23.21
CA ASP A 257 -41.63 -6.81 -24.51
C ASP A 257 -40.89 -5.66 -25.20
N ASN A 258 -39.63 -5.88 -25.55
CA ASN A 258 -39.05 -5.23 -26.72
C ASN A 258 -38.27 -6.25 -27.54
N GLN A 259 -38.93 -6.63 -28.63
CA GLN A 259 -38.39 -7.26 -29.83
C GLN A 259 -37.15 -6.48 -30.29
N GLN A 260 -36.00 -7.14 -30.40
CA GLN A 260 -35.50 -7.78 -31.63
C GLN A 260 -34.68 -6.80 -32.48
N GLU A 261 -33.35 -6.95 -32.43
CA GLU A 261 -32.52 -6.75 -33.61
C GLU A 261 -31.31 -7.71 -33.52
N ASP A 262 -31.48 -8.82 -34.24
CA ASP A 262 -30.43 -9.75 -34.60
C ASP A 262 -29.38 -9.03 -35.45
N THR A 263 -28.14 -8.97 -34.96
CA THR A 263 -26.97 -8.87 -35.83
C THR A 263 -25.93 -9.89 -35.36
N GLU A 264 -26.10 -11.11 -35.88
CA GLU A 264 -25.05 -12.12 -35.95
C GLU A 264 -23.87 -11.55 -36.77
N SER A 265 -22.74 -11.27 -36.12
CA SER A 265 -21.45 -11.22 -36.79
C SER A 265 -20.57 -12.32 -36.22
N GLU A 266 -20.42 -13.36 -37.02
CA GLU A 266 -19.52 -14.50 -36.84
C GLU A 266 -18.10 -14.06 -36.42
N TYR A 267 -17.70 -14.41 -35.19
CA TYR A 267 -16.28 -14.52 -34.86
C TYR A 267 -15.99 -15.96 -34.45
N ARG A 268 -15.72 -16.80 -35.46
CA ARG A 268 -15.20 -18.15 -35.27
C ARG A 268 -13.81 -18.06 -34.66
N SER A 269 -13.70 -18.45 -33.39
CA SER A 269 -12.42 -18.70 -32.73
C SER A 269 -11.86 -20.02 -33.24
N SER A 270 -10.68 -19.95 -33.86
CA SER A 270 -9.88 -21.12 -34.24
C SER A 270 -8.86 -21.38 -33.12
N ILE A 271 -9.24 -22.25 -32.18
CA ILE A 271 -8.34 -22.83 -31.17
C ILE A 271 -7.49 -23.92 -31.86
N PRO A 272 -6.15 -23.83 -31.91
CA PRO A 272 -5.32 -24.96 -32.29
C PRO A 272 -5.21 -25.95 -31.13
N ARG A 273 -5.49 -27.22 -31.42
CA ARG A 273 -5.32 -28.35 -30.50
C ARG A 273 -3.83 -28.58 -30.18
N LEU A 274 -3.58 -28.83 -28.90
CA LEU A 274 -2.35 -29.37 -28.31
C LEU A 274 -1.78 -30.56 -29.12
N TRP A 275 -0.46 -30.55 -29.26
CA TRP A 275 0.42 -31.72 -29.37
C TRP A 275 1.46 -31.59 -28.27
#